data_AF-A0A7W5AI54-F1
#
_entry.id   AF-A0A7W5AI54-F1
#
_cell.length_a   1.000
_cell.length_b   1.000
_cell.length_c   1.000
_cell.angle_alpha   90.00
_cell.angle_beta   90.00
_cell.angle_gamma   90.00
#
_symmetry.space_group_name_H-M   'P 1'
#
loop_
_entity.id
_entity.type
_entity.pdbx_description
1 polymer ?
#
loop_
_entity_poly.entity_id
_entity_poly.type
_entity_poly.pdbx_seq_one_letter_code
_entity_poly.pdbx_strand_id
1 'polypeptide(L)'
;MSVLTRPAVLLASAAVAASLLVAPGAAYATDTTTELTAAEMKAALERVAAASDSAAAVGWKGASEYSLSEPGSAAVVAGTDTITVDRAHGLLSDVFTLNDFGTTTVFMAEGSGVYQSIADPQWNAALKMMGRTSVKYTFVPDKTIDLDESAPDPDYLAGDYSVPGTKTAHDDGSADYAFTDKDGAVFALHVNVDSVLTGTDITVTEDGSILAVSLDYSYGPQSVTLPTAGQTIDYRTLAAGVAYLDMPATVQLAAKGGAADTRKAAKGRKVKVSTLRKVVRKDVSTLNSKTGVNMVKVKNVTSGVNVYAVNPWTKKTVKYSVKASGKKVVVKKR
;
A
#
# COMPACT_ATOMS: atom_id res chain seq x y z
N MET A 1 42.13 27.87 -46.75
CA MET A 1 43.33 27.43 -46.00
C MET A 1 43.38 28.19 -44.67
N SER A 2 43.90 27.52 -43.65
CA SER A 2 44.19 27.98 -42.29
C SER A 2 43.07 27.95 -41.25
N VAL A 3 43.26 27.00 -40.34
CA VAL A 3 42.62 26.71 -39.06
C VAL A 3 43.26 27.60 -37.97
N LEU A 4 42.67 27.62 -36.76
CA LEU A 4 43.18 28.08 -35.44
C LEU A 4 42.69 29.51 -35.06
N THR A 5 42.15 29.85 -33.87
CA THR A 5 42.11 29.23 -32.52
C THR A 5 41.15 30.04 -31.62
N ARG A 6 40.40 29.40 -30.71
CA ARG A 6 39.86 30.01 -29.47
C ARG A 6 40.95 30.00 -28.36
N PRO A 7 40.76 30.59 -27.17
CA PRO A 7 40.34 31.95 -26.79
C PRO A 7 41.34 32.61 -25.81
N ALA A 8 41.35 33.95 -25.70
CA ALA A 8 42.17 34.66 -24.73
C ALA A 8 41.53 34.67 -23.33
N VAL A 9 42.36 34.37 -22.35
CA VAL A 9 42.16 34.24 -20.91
C VAL A 9 42.53 35.56 -20.21
N LEU A 10 41.84 35.84 -19.09
CA LEU A 10 42.18 36.66 -17.92
C LEU A 10 43.24 37.78 -18.02
N LEU A 11 42.91 38.98 -17.51
CA LEU A 11 43.76 39.79 -16.61
C LEU A 11 43.07 41.13 -16.25
N ALA A 12 42.54 41.23 -15.04
CA ALA A 12 42.40 42.51 -14.34
C ALA A 12 42.96 42.31 -12.93
N SER A 13 44.24 42.63 -12.80
CA SER A 13 45.03 42.50 -11.58
C SER A 13 45.24 43.86 -10.90
N ALA A 14 45.15 43.81 -9.56
CA ALA A 14 46.05 44.43 -8.58
C ALA A 14 45.99 45.95 -8.25
N ALA A 15 45.80 46.24 -6.96
CA ALA A 15 46.82 46.83 -6.05
C ALA A 15 46.38 46.64 -4.57
N VAL A 16 46.97 45.75 -3.74
CA VAL A 16 48.20 45.88 -2.88
C VAL A 16 47.93 46.72 -1.61
N ALA A 17 48.23 46.39 -0.33
CA ALA A 17 49.00 45.40 0.45
C ALA A 17 48.42 45.41 1.91
N ALA A 18 48.65 44.52 2.88
CA ALA A 18 49.91 43.90 3.30
C ALA A 18 49.71 42.68 4.24
N SER A 19 50.50 41.63 3.97
CA SER A 19 51.18 40.71 4.89
C SER A 19 50.45 40.14 6.12
N LEU A 20 50.06 38.87 6.03
CA LEU A 20 50.48 37.85 7.01
C LEU A 20 50.55 36.49 6.30
N LEU A 21 51.70 35.82 6.44
CA LEU A 21 51.85 34.41 6.09
C LEU A 21 50.80 33.60 6.84
N VAL A 22 49.83 33.05 6.12
CA VAL A 22 49.11 31.85 6.55
C VAL A 22 49.34 30.83 5.44
N ALA A 23 49.73 29.63 5.86
CA ALA A 23 49.84 28.43 5.04
C ALA A 23 48.62 28.25 4.12
N PRO A 24 48.67 27.38 3.08
CA PRO A 24 47.47 26.99 2.35
C PRO A 24 46.57 26.20 3.32
N GLY A 25 45.84 26.89 4.18
CA GLY A 25 44.61 26.38 4.72
C GLY A 25 43.73 26.16 3.51
N ALA A 26 43.34 24.91 3.27
CA ALA A 26 42.17 24.63 2.47
C ALA A 26 41.09 25.60 2.95
N ALA A 27 40.80 26.62 2.14
CA ALA A 27 39.57 27.37 2.29
C ALA A 27 38.51 26.33 1.96
N TYR A 28 38.02 25.65 3.00
CA TYR A 28 36.75 24.96 2.93
C TYR A 28 35.79 26.01 2.41
N ALA A 29 35.38 25.90 1.15
CA ALA A 29 34.31 26.74 0.68
C ALA A 29 33.12 26.35 1.57
N THR A 30 32.57 27.37 2.20
CA THR A 30 31.47 27.16 3.14
C THR A 30 30.22 27.05 2.29
N ASP A 31 29.35 26.10 2.64
CA ASP A 31 28.02 26.00 2.06
C ASP A 31 27.39 27.39 1.90
N THR A 32 26.90 27.68 0.70
CA THR A 32 26.33 28.99 0.39
C THR A 32 24.82 28.89 0.37
N THR A 33 24.18 29.37 1.43
CA THR A 33 22.72 29.47 1.51
C THR A 33 22.22 30.78 0.92
N THR A 34 21.28 30.69 -0.02
CA THR A 34 20.63 31.82 -0.69
C THR A 34 19.13 31.75 -0.46
N GLU A 35 18.50 32.87 -0.09
CA GLU A 35 17.03 32.99 -0.06
C GLU A 35 16.48 33.07 -1.48
N LEU A 36 15.43 32.31 -1.77
CA LEU A 36 14.73 32.29 -3.04
C LEU A 36 13.31 32.82 -2.85
N THR A 37 12.88 33.72 -3.74
CA THR A 37 11.47 34.06 -3.86
C THR A 37 10.65 32.86 -4.34
N ALA A 38 9.33 32.90 -4.18
CA ALA A 38 8.46 31.81 -4.64
C ALA A 38 8.61 31.48 -6.14
N ALA A 39 8.84 32.49 -6.98
CA ALA A 39 9.04 32.30 -8.42
C ALA A 39 10.40 31.66 -8.72
N GLU A 40 11.46 32.05 -8.01
CA GLU A 40 12.80 31.48 -8.15
C GLU A 40 12.85 30.04 -7.63
N MET A 41 12.18 29.76 -6.50
CA MET A 41 12.03 28.41 -5.96
C MET A 41 11.30 27.52 -6.96
N LYS A 42 10.12 27.93 -7.44
CA LYS A 42 9.37 27.18 -8.45
C LYS A 42 10.23 26.84 -9.67
N ALA A 43 10.91 27.83 -10.25
CA ALA A 43 11.76 27.60 -11.43
C ALA A 43 12.99 26.71 -11.13
N ALA A 44 13.49 26.72 -9.89
CA ALA A 44 14.54 25.80 -9.47
C ALA A 44 14.02 24.37 -9.35
N LEU A 45 12.88 24.17 -8.69
CA LEU A 45 12.31 22.85 -8.45
C LEU A 45 11.73 22.22 -9.73
N GLU A 46 11.17 23.00 -10.67
CA GLU A 46 10.78 22.50 -12.00
C GLU A 46 11.96 21.88 -12.77
N ARG A 47 13.18 22.43 -12.60
CA ARG A 47 14.39 21.83 -13.20
C ARG A 47 14.79 20.54 -12.51
N VAL A 48 14.63 20.47 -11.18
CA VAL A 48 14.90 19.26 -10.41
C VAL A 48 13.91 18.15 -10.78
N ALA A 49 12.63 18.49 -10.90
CA ALA A 49 11.58 17.58 -11.34
C ALA A 49 11.90 17.01 -12.74
N ALA A 50 12.16 17.87 -13.72
CA ALA A 50 12.49 17.42 -15.08
C ALA A 50 13.76 16.53 -15.16
N ALA A 51 14.80 16.85 -14.37
CA ALA A 51 15.99 16.03 -14.31
C ALA A 51 15.72 14.66 -13.65
N SER A 52 14.89 14.63 -12.60
CA SER A 52 14.51 13.42 -11.87
C SER A 52 13.60 12.51 -12.68
N ASP A 53 12.63 13.06 -13.42
CA ASP A 53 11.81 12.35 -14.40
C ASP A 53 12.69 11.65 -15.45
N SER A 54 13.65 12.38 -16.03
CA SER A 54 14.59 11.80 -16.98
C SER A 54 15.46 10.70 -16.36
N ALA A 55 15.83 10.80 -15.08
CA ALA A 55 16.60 9.77 -14.38
C ALA A 55 15.75 8.52 -14.05
N ALA A 56 14.46 8.73 -13.76
CA ALA A 56 13.48 7.69 -13.41
C ALA A 56 12.99 6.87 -14.60
N ALA A 57 13.19 7.34 -15.84
CA ALA A 57 12.65 6.75 -17.07
C ALA A 57 12.89 5.23 -17.26
N VAL A 58 13.99 4.68 -16.70
CA VAL A 58 14.32 3.24 -16.79
C VAL A 58 14.02 2.47 -15.50
N GLY A 59 13.62 3.18 -14.45
CA GLY A 59 13.40 2.64 -13.12
C GLY A 59 14.04 3.48 -12.02
N TRP A 60 13.51 3.31 -10.81
CA TRP A 60 13.99 3.96 -9.62
C TRP A 60 13.62 3.15 -8.38
N LYS A 61 14.31 3.43 -7.28
CA LYS A 61 14.03 2.88 -5.97
C LYS A 61 14.02 4.02 -4.95
N GLY A 62 12.93 4.11 -4.20
CA GLY A 62 12.79 4.95 -3.02
C GLY A 62 12.92 4.10 -1.76
N ALA A 63 13.69 4.55 -0.80
CA ALA A 63 13.68 4.01 0.56
C ALA A 63 13.24 5.13 1.50
N SER A 64 12.29 4.87 2.39
CA SER A 64 11.91 5.86 3.39
C SER A 64 11.97 5.30 4.79
N GLU A 65 12.29 6.19 5.72
CA GLU A 65 12.14 5.99 7.14
C GLU A 65 11.11 7.01 7.63
N TYR A 66 10.17 6.58 8.47
CA TYR A 66 9.22 7.51 9.07
C TYR A 66 9.08 7.23 10.56
N SER A 67 8.78 8.29 11.29
CA SER A 67 8.52 8.24 12.72
C SER A 67 7.40 9.19 13.08
N LEU A 68 6.48 8.70 13.90
CA LEU A 68 5.36 9.44 14.47
C LEU A 68 5.53 9.47 15.99
N SER A 69 5.61 10.68 16.51
CA SER A 69 5.58 10.95 17.94
C SER A 69 4.31 11.70 18.30
N GLU A 70 3.64 11.26 19.37
CA GLU A 70 2.38 11.83 19.85
C GLU A 70 2.59 12.59 21.16
N PRO A 71 1.91 13.72 21.37
CA PRO A 71 2.08 14.53 22.57
C PRO A 71 1.67 13.73 23.82
N GLY A 72 2.55 13.72 24.83
CA GLY A 72 2.33 13.00 26.08
C GLY A 72 2.55 11.48 25.99
N SER A 73 2.95 10.95 24.84
CA SER A 73 3.40 9.57 24.68
C SER A 73 4.92 9.49 24.66
N ALA A 74 5.50 8.53 25.38
CA ALA A 74 6.91 8.17 25.23
C ALA A 74 7.14 7.15 24.09
N ALA A 75 6.06 6.59 23.54
CA ALA A 75 6.13 5.64 22.44
C ALA A 75 6.20 6.40 21.12
N VAL A 76 7.15 6.00 20.27
CA VAL A 76 7.30 6.45 18.89
C VAL A 76 6.91 5.29 17.99
N VAL A 77 5.97 5.53 17.08
CA VAL A 77 5.67 4.58 16.01
C VAL A 77 6.62 4.89 14.87
N ALA A 78 7.49 3.95 14.54
CA ALA A 78 8.45 4.12 13.45
C ALA A 78 8.39 2.94 12.50
N GLY A 79 8.86 3.16 11.29
CA GLY A 79 8.90 2.13 10.27
C GLY A 79 9.69 2.56 9.06
N THR A 80 9.73 1.66 8.09
CA THR A 80 10.41 1.87 6.82
C THR A 80 9.50 1.50 5.67
N ASP A 81 9.72 2.12 4.53
CA ASP A 81 9.13 1.74 3.27
C ASP A 81 10.23 1.59 2.21
N THR A 82 10.02 0.72 1.25
CA THR A 82 10.89 0.61 0.08
C THR A 82 10.05 0.34 -1.13
N ILE A 83 10.02 1.32 -2.04
CA ILE A 83 9.37 1.22 -3.34
C ILE A 83 10.45 1.00 -4.39
N THR A 84 10.27 0.03 -5.27
CA THR A 84 11.15 -0.26 -6.40
C THR A 84 10.32 -0.38 -7.65
N VAL A 85 10.60 0.45 -8.64
CA VAL A 85 9.89 0.51 -9.92
C VAL A 85 10.83 0.04 -11.03
N ASP A 86 10.48 -1.09 -11.65
CA ASP A 86 11.12 -1.67 -12.81
C ASP A 86 10.27 -1.34 -14.05
N ARG A 87 10.51 -0.13 -14.58
CA ARG A 87 9.80 0.40 -15.75
C ARG A 87 10.00 -0.47 -17.00
N ALA A 88 11.16 -1.10 -17.14
CA ALA A 88 11.47 -1.95 -18.28
C ALA A 88 10.55 -3.18 -18.39
N HIS A 89 10.06 -3.68 -17.25
CA HIS A 89 9.15 -4.83 -17.20
C HIS A 89 7.73 -4.48 -16.76
N GLY A 90 7.43 -3.21 -16.48
CA GLY A 90 6.14 -2.77 -15.95
C GLY A 90 5.84 -3.38 -14.58
N LEU A 91 6.85 -3.45 -13.70
CA LEU A 91 6.74 -4.09 -12.39
C LEU A 91 7.06 -3.11 -11.26
N LEU A 92 6.36 -3.28 -10.13
CA LEU A 92 6.62 -2.57 -8.89
C LEU A 92 6.69 -3.53 -7.72
N SER A 93 7.56 -3.23 -6.77
CA SER A 93 7.56 -3.80 -5.42
C SER A 93 7.48 -2.67 -4.39
N ASP A 94 6.63 -2.84 -3.39
CA ASP A 94 6.50 -1.99 -2.20
C ASP A 94 6.66 -2.91 -0.98
N VAL A 95 7.57 -2.54 -0.08
CA VAL A 95 7.84 -3.25 1.17
C VAL A 95 7.76 -2.29 2.33
N PHE A 96 6.60 -2.25 2.95
CA PHE A 96 6.32 -1.44 4.12
C PHE A 96 6.46 -2.23 5.41
N THR A 97 7.28 -1.74 6.34
CA THR A 97 7.47 -2.32 7.67
C THR A 97 7.14 -1.30 8.74
N LEU A 98 6.24 -1.65 9.66
CA LEU A 98 5.99 -0.92 10.89
C LEU A 98 6.61 -1.68 12.06
N ASN A 99 7.38 -0.97 12.89
CA ASN A 99 7.88 -1.55 14.13
C ASN A 99 6.70 -2.06 14.97
N ASP A 100 6.84 -3.26 15.53
CA ASP A 100 5.82 -3.97 16.31
C ASP A 100 4.55 -4.45 15.55
N PHE A 101 4.29 -3.98 14.33
CA PHE A 101 3.13 -4.40 13.52
C PHE A 101 3.50 -5.33 12.35
N GLY A 102 4.78 -5.42 12.01
CA GLY A 102 5.33 -6.35 11.02
C GLY A 102 5.47 -5.74 9.63
N THR A 103 5.65 -6.61 8.64
CA THR A 103 5.95 -6.23 7.25
C THR A 103 4.80 -6.62 6.33
N THR A 104 4.42 -5.69 5.47
CA THR A 104 3.54 -5.90 4.32
C THR A 104 4.37 -5.77 3.05
N THR A 105 4.10 -6.63 2.07
CA THR A 105 4.73 -6.56 0.76
C THR A 105 3.67 -6.58 -0.32
N VAL A 106 3.75 -5.62 -1.22
CA VAL A 106 2.89 -5.50 -2.40
C VAL A 106 3.77 -5.59 -3.64
N PHE A 107 3.32 -6.35 -4.63
CA PHE A 107 3.85 -6.25 -5.99
C PHE A 107 2.75 -5.84 -6.93
N MET A 108 3.06 -4.99 -7.90
CA MET A 108 2.15 -4.67 -8.99
C MET A 108 2.80 -5.06 -10.31
N ALA A 109 1.96 -5.55 -11.22
CA ALA A 109 2.35 -5.81 -12.60
C ALA A 109 1.37 -5.07 -13.50
N GLU A 110 1.88 -4.12 -14.27
CA GLU A 110 1.12 -3.25 -15.16
C GLU A 110 0.24 -4.08 -16.11
N GLY A 111 -1.02 -3.66 -16.28
CA GLY A 111 -2.00 -4.38 -17.09
C GLY A 111 -2.35 -5.81 -16.63
N SER A 112 -1.87 -6.26 -15.46
CA SER A 112 -2.04 -7.64 -14.98
C SER A 112 -2.74 -7.72 -13.63
N GLY A 113 -2.18 -7.13 -12.57
CA GLY A 113 -2.78 -7.14 -11.25
C GLY A 113 -1.82 -6.94 -10.09
N VAL A 114 -2.35 -7.10 -8.88
CA VAL A 114 -1.66 -6.86 -7.61
C VAL A 114 -1.42 -8.17 -6.87
N TYR A 115 -0.23 -8.33 -6.31
CA TYR A 115 0.12 -9.35 -5.35
C TYR A 115 0.25 -8.73 -3.97
N GLN A 116 -0.49 -9.21 -2.97
CA GLN A 116 -0.44 -8.69 -1.61
C GLN A 116 -0.07 -9.79 -0.62
N SER A 117 0.91 -9.51 0.24
CA SER A 117 1.36 -10.43 1.29
C SER A 117 0.23 -10.81 2.26
N ILE A 118 0.23 -12.06 2.70
CA ILE A 118 -0.76 -12.61 3.63
C ILE A 118 -0.19 -12.63 5.05
N ALA A 119 -0.57 -11.64 5.85
CA ALA A 119 -0.24 -11.61 7.29
C ALA A 119 -1.42 -12.04 8.18
N ASP A 120 -2.65 -11.90 7.70
CA ASP A 120 -3.87 -12.14 8.49
C ASP A 120 -3.94 -13.59 9.04
N PRO A 121 -4.11 -13.79 10.37
CA PRO A 121 -4.18 -15.12 10.97
C PRO A 121 -5.33 -15.99 10.46
N GLN A 122 -6.48 -15.41 10.13
CA GLN A 122 -7.65 -16.12 9.60
C GLN A 122 -7.38 -16.59 8.17
N TRP A 123 -6.71 -15.78 7.35
CA TRP A 123 -6.26 -16.18 6.01
C TRP A 123 -5.23 -17.30 6.08
N ASN A 124 -4.26 -17.21 6.99
CA ASN A 124 -3.29 -18.27 7.26
C ASN A 124 -3.97 -19.57 7.73
N ALA A 125 -5.00 -19.49 8.56
CA ALA A 125 -5.80 -20.64 8.96
C ALA A 125 -6.55 -21.26 7.77
N ALA A 126 -7.04 -20.44 6.83
CA ALA A 126 -7.72 -20.90 5.63
C ALA A 126 -6.74 -21.62 4.70
N LEU A 127 -5.57 -21.06 4.46
CA LEU A 127 -4.49 -21.70 3.71
C LEU A 127 -4.10 -23.06 4.31
N LYS A 128 -3.97 -23.15 5.63
CA LYS A 128 -3.70 -24.41 6.33
C LYS A 128 -4.82 -25.43 6.12
N MET A 129 -6.07 -25.00 6.24
CA MET A 129 -7.24 -25.85 5.96
C MET A 129 -7.26 -26.37 4.51
N MET A 130 -6.81 -25.54 3.56
CA MET A 130 -6.73 -25.86 2.14
C MET A 130 -5.49 -26.69 1.75
N GLY A 131 -4.55 -26.90 2.67
CA GLY A 131 -3.27 -27.58 2.40
C GLY A 131 -2.27 -26.74 1.60
N ARG A 132 -2.36 -25.40 1.66
CA ARG A 132 -1.56 -24.46 0.86
C ARG A 132 -0.65 -23.57 1.72
N THR A 133 0.16 -24.17 2.59
CA THR A 133 1.00 -23.43 3.55
C THR A 133 2.21 -22.73 2.90
N SER A 134 2.55 -23.05 1.65
CA SER A 134 3.59 -22.36 0.87
C SER A 134 3.13 -21.02 0.31
N VAL A 135 1.82 -20.77 0.27
CA VAL A 135 1.26 -19.52 -0.24
C VAL A 135 1.57 -18.40 0.73
N LYS A 136 2.08 -17.29 0.20
CA LYS A 136 2.45 -16.07 0.93
C LYS A 136 1.76 -14.83 0.38
N TYR A 137 1.22 -14.91 -0.84
CA TYR A 137 0.62 -13.78 -1.53
C TYR A 137 -0.78 -14.12 -2.05
N THR A 138 -1.68 -13.15 -1.96
CA THR A 138 -2.90 -13.14 -2.77
C THR A 138 -2.64 -12.41 -4.07
N PHE A 139 -3.29 -12.85 -5.15
CA PHE A 139 -3.34 -12.15 -6.42
C PHE A 139 -4.75 -11.63 -6.70
N VAL A 140 -4.83 -10.36 -7.07
CA VAL A 140 -6.06 -9.69 -7.52
C VAL A 140 -5.80 -9.22 -8.96
N PRO A 141 -6.49 -9.79 -9.95
CA PRO A 141 -6.33 -9.34 -11.33
C PRO A 141 -6.89 -7.92 -11.48
N ASP A 142 -6.08 -7.05 -12.06
CA ASP A 142 -6.47 -5.69 -12.38
C ASP A 142 -5.71 -5.24 -13.64
N LYS A 143 -6.46 -4.98 -14.70
CA LYS A 143 -5.91 -4.59 -15.99
C LYS A 143 -5.79 -3.08 -16.15
N THR A 144 -6.29 -2.31 -15.19
CA THR A 144 -6.22 -0.85 -15.22
C THR A 144 -5.03 -0.30 -14.45
N ILE A 145 -4.17 -1.18 -13.91
CA ILE A 145 -2.92 -0.74 -13.30
C ILE A 145 -2.04 -0.12 -14.36
N ASP A 146 -1.77 1.16 -14.15
CA ASP A 146 -0.75 1.96 -14.80
C ASP A 146 0.26 2.38 -13.71
N LEU A 147 1.55 2.14 -13.94
CA LEU A 147 2.57 2.49 -12.97
C LEU A 147 2.80 4.01 -12.88
N ASP A 148 2.52 4.77 -13.93
CA ASP A 148 2.59 6.24 -13.89
C ASP A 148 1.60 6.83 -12.88
N GLU A 149 0.42 6.21 -12.75
CA GLU A 149 -0.60 6.63 -11.78
C GLU A 149 -0.43 5.97 -10.41
N SER A 150 0.04 4.72 -10.38
CA SER A 150 0.08 3.91 -9.15
C SER A 150 1.35 4.12 -8.31
N ALA A 151 2.39 4.69 -8.91
CA ALA A 151 3.69 4.91 -8.28
C ALA A 151 4.29 6.22 -8.82
N PRO A 152 3.80 7.38 -8.33
CA PRO A 152 4.27 8.67 -8.82
C PRO A 152 5.80 8.73 -8.70
N ASP A 153 6.44 9.19 -9.77
CA ASP A 153 7.87 9.29 -9.85
C ASP A 153 8.39 10.32 -8.82
N PRO A 154 9.68 10.25 -8.43
CA PRO A 154 10.25 11.16 -7.43
C PRO A 154 10.15 12.65 -7.79
N ASP A 155 9.97 12.97 -9.08
CA ASP A 155 9.80 14.33 -9.60
C ASP A 155 8.56 15.03 -9.04
N TYR A 156 7.52 14.29 -8.65
CA TYR A 156 6.31 14.83 -8.04
C TYR A 156 6.61 15.67 -6.78
N LEU A 157 7.64 15.29 -5.99
CA LEU A 157 8.07 16.03 -4.81
C LEU A 157 8.81 17.34 -5.13
N ALA A 158 9.13 17.60 -6.39
CA ALA A 158 9.74 18.85 -6.84
C ALA A 158 8.82 19.67 -7.77
N GLY A 159 7.75 19.08 -8.32
CA GLY A 159 6.97 19.71 -9.40
C GLY A 159 6.04 20.86 -8.98
N ASP A 160 5.44 20.82 -7.78
CA ASP A 160 4.22 21.58 -7.49
C ASP A 160 4.35 22.72 -6.46
N TYR A 161 5.57 23.07 -6.05
CA TYR A 161 5.77 24.08 -5.01
C TYR A 161 5.98 25.49 -5.57
N SER A 162 5.15 26.43 -5.09
CA SER A 162 5.26 27.86 -5.37
C SER A 162 5.34 28.69 -4.09
N VAL A 163 6.27 28.32 -3.21
CA VAL A 163 6.53 28.99 -1.91
C VAL A 163 7.97 29.50 -1.88
N PRO A 164 8.26 30.61 -1.17
CA PRO A 164 9.65 31.03 -0.96
C PRO A 164 10.38 30.02 -0.07
N GLY A 165 11.71 30.03 -0.13
CA GLY A 165 12.53 29.15 0.69
C GLY A 165 14.01 29.46 0.53
N THR A 166 14.87 28.48 0.78
CA THR A 166 16.31 28.62 0.64
C THR A 166 16.89 27.55 -0.29
N LYS A 167 18.01 27.91 -0.92
CA LYS A 167 18.90 26.97 -1.59
C LYS A 167 20.26 27.03 -0.92
N THR A 168 20.75 25.89 -0.43
CA THR A 168 22.12 25.74 0.05
C THR A 168 22.92 25.01 -1.02
N ALA A 169 23.91 25.67 -1.61
CA ALA A 169 24.84 25.03 -2.55
C ALA A 169 26.06 24.50 -1.80
N HIS A 170 26.45 23.27 -2.10
CA HIS A 170 27.57 22.58 -1.49
C HIS A 170 28.80 22.57 -2.40
N ASP A 171 29.97 22.35 -1.80
CA ASP A 171 31.27 22.33 -2.48
C ASP A 171 31.42 21.23 -3.53
N ASP A 172 30.71 20.11 -3.36
CA ASP A 172 30.70 19.00 -4.31
C ASP A 172 29.80 19.26 -5.53
N GLY A 173 29.10 20.40 -5.56
CA GLY A 173 28.17 20.81 -6.61
C GLY A 173 26.72 20.37 -6.39
N SER A 174 26.44 19.62 -5.32
CA SER A 174 25.08 19.31 -4.88
C SER A 174 24.39 20.55 -4.28
N ALA A 175 23.08 20.45 -4.07
CA ALA A 175 22.32 21.50 -3.41
C ALA A 175 21.13 20.96 -2.62
N ASP A 176 20.83 21.64 -1.53
CA ASP A 176 19.63 21.42 -0.74
C ASP A 176 18.64 22.57 -0.93
N TYR A 177 17.35 22.24 -1.07
CA TYR A 177 16.25 23.21 -1.09
C TYR A 177 15.37 23.04 0.13
N ALA A 178 15.24 24.08 0.97
CA ALA A 178 14.38 24.02 2.16
C ALA A 178 13.23 25.02 2.08
N PHE A 179 12.02 24.59 2.42
CA PHE A 179 10.83 25.44 2.43
C PHE A 179 9.75 24.88 3.37
N THR A 180 8.77 25.72 3.68
CA THR A 180 7.54 25.31 4.35
C THR A 180 6.39 25.47 3.38
N ASP A 181 5.60 24.42 3.20
CA ASP A 181 4.45 24.47 2.32
C ASP A 181 3.28 25.27 2.93
N LYS A 182 2.18 25.38 2.19
CA LYS A 182 0.99 26.12 2.63
C LYS A 182 0.28 25.47 3.83
N ASP A 183 0.51 24.19 4.08
CA ASP A 183 -0.15 23.40 5.13
C ASP A 183 0.75 23.30 6.38
N GLY A 184 1.95 23.89 6.35
CA GLY A 184 2.89 23.95 7.47
C GLY A 184 3.88 22.80 7.53
N ALA A 185 3.91 21.92 6.52
CA ALA A 185 4.90 20.87 6.41
C ALA A 185 6.24 21.48 5.97
N VAL A 186 7.32 21.10 6.66
CA VAL A 186 8.68 21.55 6.39
C VAL A 186 9.36 20.51 5.51
N PHE A 187 9.88 20.95 4.37
CA PHE A 187 10.59 20.13 3.41
C PHE A 187 12.07 20.53 3.33
N ALA A 188 12.94 19.55 3.19
CA ALA A 188 14.31 19.70 2.69
C ALA A 188 14.53 18.70 1.56
N LEU A 189 14.76 19.19 0.34
CA LEU A 189 15.02 18.37 -0.84
C LEU A 189 16.52 18.34 -1.11
N HIS A 190 17.08 17.13 -1.22
CA HIS A 190 18.50 16.91 -1.48
C HIS A 190 18.71 16.60 -2.96
N VAL A 191 19.58 17.36 -3.62
CA VAL A 191 19.75 17.32 -5.07
C VAL A 191 21.22 17.17 -5.41
N ASN A 192 21.55 16.21 -6.28
CA ASN A 192 22.94 15.99 -6.71
C ASN A 192 23.42 17.02 -7.75
N VAL A 193 24.67 16.86 -8.19
CA VAL A 193 25.34 17.72 -9.18
C VAL A 193 24.64 17.81 -10.54
N ASP A 194 23.86 16.78 -10.90
CA ASP A 194 23.09 16.72 -12.15
C ASP A 194 21.69 17.32 -11.99
N SER A 195 21.42 17.97 -10.85
CA SER A 195 20.10 18.50 -10.48
C SER A 195 19.03 17.42 -10.28
N VAL A 196 19.41 16.17 -10.02
CA VAL A 196 18.48 15.06 -9.75
C VAL A 196 18.19 14.96 -8.25
N LEU A 197 16.92 14.79 -7.88
CA LEU A 197 16.48 14.60 -6.50
C LEU A 197 17.01 13.28 -5.95
N THR A 198 17.90 13.31 -4.96
CA THR A 198 18.46 12.11 -4.33
C THR A 198 17.86 11.80 -2.98
N GLY A 199 17.16 12.76 -2.36
CA GLY A 199 16.46 12.50 -1.12
C GLY A 199 15.55 13.65 -0.70
N THR A 200 14.76 13.43 0.34
CA THR A 200 13.81 14.40 0.89
C THR A 200 13.57 14.13 2.36
N ASP A 201 13.72 15.16 3.20
CA ASP A 201 13.23 15.15 4.57
C ASP A 201 11.95 15.97 4.67
N ILE A 202 10.95 15.41 5.36
CA ILE A 202 9.64 16.03 5.59
C ILE A 202 9.36 16.00 7.08
N THR A 203 9.00 17.14 7.66
CA THR A 203 8.49 17.22 9.02
C THR A 203 7.12 17.88 9.02
N VAL A 204 6.12 17.18 9.55
CA VAL A 204 4.77 17.70 9.75
C VAL A 204 4.51 17.76 11.25
N THR A 205 4.06 18.92 11.74
CA THR A 205 3.66 19.10 13.14
C THR A 205 2.20 19.51 13.20
N GLU A 206 1.36 18.66 13.78
CA GLU A 206 -0.09 18.89 13.93
C GLU A 206 -0.51 18.53 15.36
N ASP A 207 -1.17 19.45 16.06
CA ASP A 207 -1.66 19.27 17.44
C ASP A 207 -0.61 18.78 18.46
N GLY A 208 0.68 19.05 18.20
CA GLY A 208 1.80 18.61 19.02
C GLY A 208 2.33 17.22 18.69
N SER A 209 1.71 16.53 17.73
CA SER A 209 2.23 15.31 17.10
C SER A 209 3.21 15.68 16.01
N ILE A 210 4.32 14.94 15.91
CA ILE A 210 5.36 15.18 14.91
C ILE A 210 5.51 13.91 14.08
N LEU A 211 5.23 14.03 12.79
CA LEU A 211 5.59 13.06 11.76
C LEU A 211 6.87 13.54 11.08
N ALA A 212 7.92 12.73 11.15
CA ALA A 212 9.14 12.93 10.37
C ALA A 212 9.26 11.79 9.35
N VAL A 213 9.57 12.14 8.10
CA VAL A 213 9.82 11.20 7.00
C VAL A 213 11.14 11.59 6.35
N SER A 214 12.02 10.62 6.15
CA SER A 214 13.23 10.77 5.34
C SER A 214 13.12 9.81 4.17
N LEU A 215 13.38 10.29 2.95
CA LEU A 215 13.31 9.52 1.72
C LEU A 215 14.65 9.61 1.00
N ASP A 216 15.16 8.48 0.51
CA ASP A 216 16.33 8.37 -0.36
C ASP A 216 15.93 7.78 -1.70
N TYR A 217 16.45 8.35 -2.79
CA TYR A 217 16.21 7.92 -4.15
C TYR A 217 17.47 7.39 -4.82
N SER A 218 17.30 6.30 -5.56
CA SER A 218 18.30 5.78 -6.48
C SER A 218 17.65 5.50 -7.83
N TYR A 219 18.37 5.84 -8.91
CA TYR A 219 17.87 5.79 -10.28
C TYR A 219 18.65 4.78 -11.11
N GLY A 220 18.06 4.38 -12.23
CA GLY A 220 18.64 3.42 -13.17
C GLY A 220 17.90 2.09 -13.17
N PRO A 221 18.36 1.12 -13.99
CA PRO A 221 17.67 -0.15 -14.17
C PRO A 221 17.43 -0.87 -12.84
N GLN A 222 16.16 -1.13 -12.54
CA GLN A 222 15.74 -1.93 -11.39
C GLN A 222 15.33 -3.33 -11.83
N SER A 223 15.16 -4.23 -10.87
CA SER A 223 14.67 -5.58 -11.12
C SER A 223 13.69 -5.97 -10.04
N VAL A 224 12.43 -6.17 -10.42
CA VAL A 224 11.39 -6.69 -9.52
C VAL A 224 11.07 -8.13 -9.89
N THR A 225 11.08 -9.03 -8.90
CA THR A 225 10.71 -10.43 -9.10
C THR A 225 9.34 -10.71 -8.50
N LEU A 226 8.37 -11.04 -9.34
CA LEU A 226 7.03 -11.39 -8.88
C LEU A 226 7.00 -12.72 -8.11
N PRO A 227 6.04 -12.87 -7.17
CA PRO A 227 5.79 -14.15 -6.51
C PRO A 227 5.48 -15.28 -7.49
N THR A 228 6.01 -16.48 -7.22
CA THR A 228 5.74 -17.64 -8.07
C THR A 228 4.30 -18.13 -7.93
N ALA A 229 3.83 -18.92 -8.91
CA ALA A 229 2.51 -19.56 -8.84
C ALA A 229 2.33 -20.46 -7.61
N GLY A 230 3.41 -21.06 -7.08
CA GLY A 230 3.38 -21.88 -5.87
C GLY A 230 3.27 -21.08 -4.56
N GLN A 231 3.61 -19.79 -4.60
CA GLN A 231 3.52 -18.85 -3.48
C GLN A 231 2.25 -17.98 -3.54
N THR A 232 1.46 -18.12 -4.60
CA THR A 232 0.34 -17.22 -4.89
C THR A 232 -0.99 -17.96 -4.88
N ILE A 233 -2.05 -17.27 -4.44
CA ILE A 233 -3.42 -17.73 -4.56
C ILE A 233 -4.32 -16.59 -5.07
N ASP A 234 -5.29 -16.91 -5.91
CA ASP A 234 -6.33 -15.96 -6.28
C ASP A 234 -7.13 -15.51 -5.03
N TYR A 235 -7.37 -14.21 -4.91
CA TYR A 235 -8.06 -13.62 -3.75
C TYR A 235 -9.43 -14.25 -3.50
N ARG A 236 -10.23 -14.50 -4.56
CA ARG A 236 -11.57 -15.09 -4.40
C ARG A 236 -11.49 -16.51 -3.87
N THR A 237 -10.47 -17.25 -4.28
CA THR A 237 -10.20 -18.60 -3.79
C THR A 237 -9.83 -18.59 -2.30
N LEU A 238 -9.02 -17.64 -1.86
CA LEU A 238 -8.70 -17.49 -0.44
C LEU A 238 -9.91 -17.05 0.39
N ALA A 239 -10.67 -16.06 -0.09
CA ALA A 239 -11.92 -15.61 0.55
C ALA A 239 -12.92 -16.77 0.69
N ALA A 240 -13.00 -17.65 -0.31
CA ALA A 240 -13.78 -18.87 -0.20
C ALA A 240 -13.25 -19.80 0.89
N GLY A 241 -11.92 -19.98 0.98
CA GLY A 241 -11.29 -20.70 2.09
C GLY A 241 -11.71 -20.17 3.46
N VAL A 242 -11.69 -18.84 3.64
CA VAL A 242 -12.14 -18.18 4.87
C VAL A 242 -13.61 -18.45 5.17
N ALA A 243 -14.50 -18.29 4.18
CA ALA A 243 -15.93 -18.58 4.35
C ALA A 243 -16.19 -20.03 4.83
N TYR A 244 -15.34 -20.97 4.40
CA TYR A 244 -15.44 -22.37 4.80
C TYR A 244 -14.83 -22.70 6.17
N LEU A 245 -13.96 -21.85 6.73
CA LEU A 245 -13.60 -21.90 8.15
C LEU A 245 -14.83 -21.58 9.02
N ASP A 246 -15.57 -20.54 8.63
CA ASP A 246 -16.77 -20.07 9.33
C ASP A 246 -18.04 -20.85 8.96
N MET A 247 -17.90 -21.91 8.16
CA MET A 247 -19.00 -22.77 7.71
C MET A 247 -19.90 -23.24 8.86
N PRO A 248 -19.39 -23.72 10.02
CA PRO A 248 -20.26 -24.20 11.10
C PRO A 248 -21.20 -23.11 11.64
N ALA A 249 -20.65 -21.91 11.90
CA ALA A 249 -21.41 -20.77 12.39
C ALA A 249 -22.42 -20.31 11.34
N THR A 250 -22.00 -20.25 10.09
CA THR A 250 -22.81 -19.84 8.94
C THR A 250 -24.01 -20.76 8.72
N VAL A 251 -23.82 -22.09 8.73
CA VAL A 251 -24.93 -23.07 8.62
C VAL A 251 -25.88 -22.98 9.81
N GLN A 252 -25.34 -22.79 11.02
CA GLN A 252 -26.16 -22.62 12.23
C GLN A 252 -27.01 -21.35 12.16
N LEU A 253 -26.43 -20.23 11.73
CA LEU A 253 -27.10 -18.95 11.55
C LEU A 253 -28.24 -19.08 10.53
N ALA A 254 -27.97 -19.68 9.37
CA ALA A 254 -28.99 -19.94 8.36
C ALA A 254 -30.15 -20.81 8.89
N ALA A 255 -29.84 -21.86 9.66
CA ALA A 255 -30.85 -22.75 10.24
C ALA A 255 -31.70 -22.06 11.33
N LYS A 256 -31.08 -21.28 12.22
CA LYS A 256 -31.77 -20.56 13.30
C LYS A 256 -32.54 -19.34 12.79
N GLY A 257 -31.95 -18.56 11.90
CA GLY A 257 -32.56 -17.39 11.25
C GLY A 257 -33.82 -17.79 10.49
N GLY A 258 -33.71 -18.75 9.56
CA GLY A 258 -34.87 -19.20 8.80
C GLY A 258 -35.97 -19.84 9.65
N ALA A 259 -35.62 -20.44 10.79
CA ALA A 259 -36.61 -20.89 11.77
C ALA A 259 -37.33 -19.73 12.46
N ALA A 260 -36.61 -18.69 12.87
CA ALA A 260 -37.18 -17.48 13.48
C ALA A 260 -38.07 -16.72 12.49
N ASP A 261 -37.60 -16.49 11.26
CA ASP A 261 -38.33 -15.80 10.21
C ASP A 261 -39.58 -16.56 9.78
N THR A 262 -39.50 -17.90 9.74
CA THR A 262 -40.69 -18.72 9.50
C THR A 262 -41.74 -18.55 10.61
N ARG A 263 -41.33 -18.52 11.88
CA ARG A 263 -42.26 -18.29 13.01
C ARG A 263 -42.90 -16.90 12.91
N LYS A 264 -42.10 -15.88 12.59
CA LYS A 264 -42.59 -14.51 12.37
C LYS A 264 -43.60 -14.45 11.23
N ALA A 265 -43.32 -15.11 10.11
CA ALA A 265 -44.23 -15.21 8.97
C ALA A 265 -45.53 -15.95 9.29
N ALA A 266 -45.51 -16.91 10.23
CA ALA A 266 -46.69 -17.66 10.63
C ALA A 266 -47.64 -16.86 11.55
N LYS A 267 -47.22 -15.73 12.14
CA LYS A 267 -48.05 -14.86 13.00
C LYS A 267 -48.83 -15.64 14.08
N GLY A 268 -48.15 -16.57 14.76
CA GLY A 268 -48.76 -17.43 15.81
C GLY A 268 -49.67 -18.56 15.31
N ARG A 269 -49.89 -18.69 14.00
CA ARG A 269 -50.64 -19.78 13.37
C ARG A 269 -49.78 -21.03 13.19
N LYS A 270 -50.40 -22.14 12.78
CA LYS A 270 -49.68 -23.37 12.42
C LYS A 270 -48.69 -23.09 11.30
N VAL A 271 -47.43 -23.49 11.49
CA VAL A 271 -46.37 -23.29 10.50
C VAL A 271 -46.61 -24.25 9.33
N LYS A 272 -46.81 -23.70 8.13
CA LYS A 272 -46.89 -24.48 6.90
C LYS A 272 -45.49 -24.90 6.47
N VAL A 273 -45.30 -26.19 6.16
CA VAL A 273 -44.03 -26.74 5.68
C VAL A 273 -43.56 -26.06 4.39
N SER A 274 -44.50 -25.70 3.50
CA SER A 274 -44.20 -24.95 2.26
C SER A 274 -43.63 -23.57 2.56
N THR A 275 -44.20 -22.82 3.52
CA THR A 275 -43.68 -21.52 3.97
C THR A 275 -42.29 -21.66 4.57
N LEU A 276 -42.07 -22.63 5.46
CA LEU A 276 -40.76 -22.92 6.03
C LEU A 276 -39.70 -23.16 4.95
N ARG A 277 -40.01 -24.03 3.99
CA ARG A 277 -39.13 -24.35 2.85
C ARG A 277 -38.81 -23.13 2.00
N LYS A 278 -39.77 -22.22 1.80
CA LYS A 278 -39.58 -20.99 1.01
C LYS A 278 -38.68 -19.99 1.73
N VAL A 279 -38.95 -19.74 3.01
CA VAL A 279 -38.18 -18.79 3.84
C VAL A 279 -36.73 -19.25 3.98
N VAL A 280 -36.50 -20.49 4.42
CA VAL A 280 -35.13 -20.99 4.61
C VAL A 280 -34.30 -20.96 3.32
N ARG A 281 -34.90 -21.24 2.15
CA ARG A 281 -34.19 -21.10 0.86
C ARG A 281 -33.82 -19.67 0.54
N LYS A 282 -34.72 -18.71 0.81
CA LYS A 282 -34.46 -17.28 0.59
C LYS A 282 -33.30 -16.81 1.47
N ASP A 283 -33.28 -17.22 2.73
CA ASP A 283 -32.24 -16.79 3.67
C ASP A 283 -30.89 -17.39 3.31
N VAL A 284 -30.86 -18.67 2.92
CA VAL A 284 -29.64 -19.32 2.42
C VAL A 284 -29.14 -18.67 1.14
N SER A 285 -30.03 -18.32 0.21
CA SER A 285 -29.64 -17.61 -1.02
C SER A 285 -29.01 -16.26 -0.69
N THR A 286 -29.66 -15.47 0.19
CA THR A 286 -29.14 -14.17 0.64
C THR A 286 -27.77 -14.32 1.30
N LEU A 287 -27.61 -15.35 2.14
CA LEU A 287 -26.37 -15.60 2.86
C LEU A 287 -25.24 -16.00 1.90
N ASN A 288 -25.49 -16.92 0.96
CA ASN A 288 -24.49 -17.32 -0.03
C ASN A 288 -24.07 -16.15 -0.93
N SER A 289 -25.01 -15.27 -1.30
CA SER A 289 -24.70 -14.04 -2.03
C SER A 289 -23.81 -13.10 -1.22
N LYS A 290 -24.08 -12.92 0.09
CA LYS A 290 -23.26 -12.09 0.98
C LYS A 290 -21.84 -12.63 1.16
N THR A 291 -21.68 -13.96 1.22
CA THR A 291 -20.36 -14.58 1.37
C THR A 291 -19.62 -14.73 0.03
N GLY A 292 -20.25 -14.43 -1.11
CA GLY A 292 -19.68 -14.65 -2.45
C GLY A 292 -19.47 -16.13 -2.80
N VAL A 293 -19.97 -17.06 -1.96
CA VAL A 293 -19.71 -18.50 -2.07
C VAL A 293 -21.02 -19.26 -1.90
N ASN A 294 -21.32 -20.12 -2.86
CA ASN A 294 -22.47 -21.03 -2.82
C ASN A 294 -22.23 -22.24 -1.89
N MET A 295 -21.98 -21.95 -0.61
CA MET A 295 -21.57 -22.93 0.40
C MET A 295 -22.76 -23.68 1.02
N VAL A 296 -23.79 -22.96 1.45
CA VAL A 296 -24.91 -23.54 2.20
C VAL A 296 -25.98 -24.06 1.24
N LYS A 297 -26.41 -25.30 1.46
CA LYS A 297 -27.40 -26.03 0.65
C LYS A 297 -28.62 -26.38 1.49
N VAL A 298 -29.77 -26.45 0.83
CA VAL A 298 -31.06 -26.80 1.45
C VAL A 298 -31.66 -28.02 0.76
N LYS A 299 -31.91 -29.09 1.51
CA LYS A 299 -32.60 -30.30 1.03
C LYS A 299 -33.94 -30.46 1.74
N ASN A 300 -35.02 -30.66 1.00
CA ASN A 300 -36.33 -30.95 1.59
C ASN A 300 -36.29 -32.28 2.36
N VAL A 301 -36.98 -32.32 3.49
CA VAL A 301 -37.24 -33.55 4.25
C VAL A 301 -38.68 -33.58 4.74
N THR A 302 -39.11 -34.72 5.29
CA THR A 302 -40.40 -34.85 5.97
C THR A 302 -40.53 -33.78 7.06
N SER A 303 -41.61 -33.02 6.98
CA SER A 303 -41.96 -31.90 7.87
C SER A 303 -40.98 -30.73 7.88
N GLY A 304 -40.06 -30.58 6.91
CA GLY A 304 -39.20 -29.41 6.84
C GLY A 304 -38.06 -29.46 5.82
N VAL A 305 -36.87 -29.04 6.25
CA VAL A 305 -35.63 -28.99 5.46
C VAL A 305 -34.40 -29.41 6.28
N ASN A 306 -33.38 -29.89 5.60
CA ASN A 306 -32.01 -29.95 6.09
C ASN A 306 -31.24 -28.78 5.49
N VAL A 307 -30.59 -27.98 6.34
CA VAL A 307 -29.63 -26.95 5.96
C VAL A 307 -28.25 -27.52 6.22
N TYR A 308 -27.38 -27.54 5.21
CA TYR A 308 -26.08 -28.19 5.33
C TYR A 308 -25.03 -27.56 4.43
N ALA A 309 -23.77 -27.76 4.78
CA ALA A 309 -22.63 -27.46 3.93
C ALA A 309 -21.57 -28.54 4.09
N VAL A 310 -20.77 -28.74 3.04
CA VAL A 310 -19.64 -29.68 3.02
C VAL A 310 -18.41 -28.87 2.66
N ASN A 311 -17.40 -28.90 3.52
CA ASN A 311 -16.13 -28.23 3.27
C ASN A 311 -15.37 -29.00 2.19
N PRO A 312 -15.02 -28.38 1.05
CA PRO A 312 -14.43 -29.10 -0.08
C PRO A 312 -13.00 -29.57 0.20
N TRP A 313 -12.28 -28.96 1.14
CA TRP A 313 -10.90 -29.32 1.49
C TRP A 313 -10.86 -30.36 2.60
N THR A 314 -11.58 -30.15 3.70
CA THR A 314 -11.55 -31.05 4.87
C THR A 314 -12.58 -32.18 4.80
N LYS A 315 -13.52 -32.12 3.85
CA LYS A 315 -14.68 -33.03 3.71
C LYS A 315 -15.64 -33.03 4.91
N LYS A 316 -15.40 -32.20 5.92
CA LYS A 316 -16.28 -32.05 7.09
C LYS A 316 -17.64 -31.53 6.64
N THR A 317 -18.70 -32.12 7.19
CA THR A 317 -20.09 -31.75 6.90
C THR A 317 -20.72 -31.15 8.14
N VAL A 318 -21.37 -30.01 8.01
CA VAL A 318 -22.24 -29.44 9.06
C VAL A 318 -23.66 -29.49 8.56
N LYS A 319 -24.57 -30.01 9.40
CA LYS A 319 -25.97 -30.22 9.03
C LYS A 319 -26.91 -29.91 10.18
N TYR A 320 -27.98 -29.18 9.88
CA TYR A 320 -29.09 -28.91 10.77
C TYR A 320 -30.40 -29.34 10.13
N SER A 321 -31.26 -29.97 10.92
CA SER A 321 -32.64 -30.27 10.57
C SER A 321 -33.53 -29.16 11.10
N VAL A 322 -34.30 -28.51 10.23
CA VAL A 322 -35.25 -27.45 10.58
C VAL A 322 -36.65 -27.96 10.22
N LYS A 323 -37.48 -28.25 11.22
CA LYS A 323 -38.80 -28.90 11.03
C LYS A 323 -39.93 -28.07 11.62
N ALA A 324 -41.05 -28.00 10.91
CA ALA A 324 -42.29 -27.47 11.45
C ALA A 324 -42.91 -28.47 12.44
N SER A 325 -43.36 -27.99 13.59
CA SER A 325 -44.07 -28.76 14.62
C SER A 325 -45.20 -27.93 15.21
N GLY A 326 -46.41 -28.10 14.68
CA GLY A 326 -47.57 -27.28 15.05
C GLY A 326 -47.33 -25.79 14.78
N LYS A 327 -47.35 -24.98 15.85
CA LYS A 327 -47.06 -23.53 15.80
C LYS A 327 -45.55 -23.22 15.94
N LYS A 328 -44.71 -24.23 16.19
CA LYS A 328 -43.27 -24.07 16.43
C LYS A 328 -42.45 -24.54 15.24
N VAL A 329 -41.18 -24.13 15.23
CA VAL A 329 -40.14 -24.66 14.33
C VAL A 329 -39.03 -25.22 15.21
N VAL A 330 -38.61 -26.46 14.99
CA VAL A 330 -37.55 -27.12 15.75
C VAL A 330 -36.29 -27.19 14.91
N VAL A 331 -35.16 -26.75 15.48
CA VAL A 331 -33.84 -26.80 14.86
C VAL A 331 -32.99 -27.80 15.64
N LYS A 332 -32.43 -28.82 14.97
CA LYS A 332 -31.58 -29.84 15.60
C LYS A 332 -30.32 -30.06 14.76
N LYS A 333 -29.14 -29.97 15.40
CA LYS A 333 -27.86 -30.36 14.77
C LYS A 333 -27.88 -31.87 14.51
N ARG A 334 -27.34 -32.29 13.37
CA ARG A 334 -27.29 -33.69 12.92
C ARG A 334 -25.86 -34.19 12.86
#